data_AF-A0A3L6FSH1-F1
#
_entry.id   AF-A0A3L6FSH1-F1
#
_cell.length_a   1.000
_cell.length_b   1.000
_cell.length_c   1.000
_cell.angle_alpha   90.00
_cell.angle_beta   90.00
_cell.angle_gamma   90.00
#
_symmetry.space_group_name_H-M   'P 1'
#
loop_
_entity.id
_entity.type
_entity.pdbx_description
1 polymer ?
#
loop_
_entity_poly.entity_id
_entity_poly.type
_entity_poly.pdbx_seq_one_letter_code
_entity_poly.pdbx_strand_id
1 'polypeptide(L)'
;MEAAIAHAPSAPVLRRSRSLNPTPAVRPHPKSWQGVLSARHPSNAVRCEPSQRPEARPRLRAAQPAGADAAAGRKRLAVFVSGGGSNFRAIHEAALGGAVHGDVVALVTDKPGCGGAEYARSNDIPVLVFPKSKSAPEGISVAQLLDTLRGNNVDFVLLAGYLKLIPTELIQEYPKSILNIHPSLLPAFGGKGFYGSKVHKAVIASGARYSGPTVHFVDEHYDTGKTLAQRVVPVFADDTPELLAARVLREEHMVYVEAVAALCEDRVVWREDGVPLIKSRTNPAVYI
;
A
#
# COMPACT_ATOMS: atom_id res chain seq x y z
N MET A 1 -50.13 -47.26 -5.24
CA MET A 1 -49.79 -48.21 -6.31
C MET A 1 -48.73 -47.55 -7.18
N GLU A 2 -47.55 -48.09 -7.51
CA GLU A 2 -46.71 -49.23 -7.07
C GLU A 2 -45.28 -48.80 -7.50
N ALA A 3 -44.20 -48.82 -6.71
CA ALA A 3 -43.51 -49.91 -5.98
C ALA A 3 -42.63 -50.83 -6.86
N ALA A 4 -41.29 -50.65 -6.77
CA ALA A 4 -40.13 -51.56 -7.06
C ALA A 4 -38.95 -50.71 -7.60
N ILE A 5 -37.74 -50.57 -7.03
CA ILE A 5 -36.80 -51.42 -6.24
C ILE A 5 -35.97 -52.41 -7.08
N ALA A 6 -34.68 -52.08 -7.29
CA ALA A 6 -33.52 -52.98 -7.42
C ALA A 6 -32.22 -52.11 -7.36
N HIS A 7 -31.51 -52.03 -6.23
CA HIS A 7 -30.34 -52.84 -5.83
C HIS A 7 -29.06 -52.72 -6.69
N ALA A 8 -28.05 -52.06 -6.12
CA ALA A 8 -26.61 -52.35 -6.35
C ALA A 8 -26.17 -53.53 -5.45
N PRO A 9 -25.06 -54.25 -5.73
CA PRO A 9 -23.68 -53.80 -5.43
C PRO A 9 -22.66 -54.27 -6.53
N SER A 10 -21.32 -54.29 -6.44
CA SER A 10 -20.30 -54.07 -5.39
C SER A 10 -18.98 -53.51 -5.99
N ALA A 11 -18.08 -52.98 -5.16
CA ALA A 11 -16.61 -53.04 -5.39
C ALA A 11 -16.01 -54.21 -4.59
N PRO A 12 -14.79 -54.72 -4.89
CA PRO A 12 -13.71 -54.52 -3.89
C PRO A 12 -12.23 -54.59 -4.38
N VAL A 13 -11.33 -54.29 -3.41
CA VAL A 13 -9.92 -54.73 -3.24
C VAL A 13 -8.75 -53.80 -3.67
N LEU A 14 -7.95 -53.43 -2.66
CA LEU A 14 -6.60 -52.83 -2.77
C LEU A 14 -5.49 -53.87 -3.04
N ARG A 15 -4.40 -53.42 -3.69
CA ARG A 15 -2.95 -53.66 -3.39
C ARG A 15 -2.13 -53.21 -4.62
N ARG A 16 -0.85 -52.81 -4.56
CA ARG A 16 0.15 -52.72 -3.48
C ARG A 16 1.19 -51.64 -3.83
N SER A 17 1.90 -51.12 -2.84
CA SER A 17 3.03 -50.20 -3.00
C SER A 17 4.25 -50.85 -3.68
N ARG A 18 4.97 -50.06 -4.50
CA ARG A 18 6.41 -50.21 -4.77
C ARG A 18 7.05 -48.84 -4.99
N SER A 19 7.89 -48.41 -4.06
CA SER A 19 8.92 -47.40 -4.29
C SER A 19 10.21 -48.10 -4.70
N LEU A 20 10.91 -47.56 -5.70
CA LEU A 20 12.34 -47.79 -5.91
C LEU A 20 12.97 -46.47 -6.38
N ASN A 21 14.12 -46.14 -5.79
CA ASN A 21 14.75 -44.83 -5.89
C ASN A 21 15.42 -44.60 -7.26
N PRO A 22 15.44 -43.36 -7.79
CA PRO A 22 16.40 -42.97 -8.81
C PRO A 22 17.77 -42.68 -8.17
N THR A 23 18.83 -43.31 -8.68
CA THR A 23 20.22 -42.96 -8.38
C THR A 23 20.62 -41.66 -9.11
N PRO A 24 21.20 -40.66 -8.44
CA PRO A 24 21.77 -39.50 -9.11
C PRO A 24 23.15 -39.82 -9.67
N ALA A 25 23.36 -39.56 -10.96
CA ALA A 25 24.64 -39.75 -11.63
C ALA A 25 25.68 -38.71 -11.16
N VAL A 26 26.90 -39.19 -10.87
CA VAL A 26 28.04 -38.36 -10.48
C VAL A 26 28.49 -37.49 -11.66
N ARG A 27 28.57 -36.16 -11.46
CA ARG A 27 29.22 -35.24 -12.40
C ARG A 27 30.69 -35.04 -12.01
N PRO A 28 31.66 -35.17 -12.92
CA PRO A 28 33.06 -34.87 -12.63
C PRO A 28 33.33 -33.35 -12.64
N HIS A 29 34.09 -32.87 -11.67
CA HIS A 29 34.73 -31.54 -11.70
C HIS A 29 35.86 -31.49 -12.76
N PRO A 30 36.07 -30.32 -13.38
CA PRO A 30 37.38 -29.91 -13.85
C PRO A 30 37.89 -28.66 -13.10
N LYS A 31 38.89 -28.92 -12.24
CA LYS A 31 40.17 -28.19 -12.10
C LYS A 31 40.18 -26.64 -12.05
N SER A 32 40.50 -26.17 -10.84
CA SER A 32 41.45 -25.10 -10.53
C SER A 32 42.21 -24.44 -11.69
N TRP A 33 42.16 -23.11 -11.76
CA TRP A 33 43.18 -22.28 -12.41
C TRP A 33 44.10 -21.66 -11.35
N GLN A 34 45.40 -21.84 -11.52
CA GLN A 34 46.46 -21.17 -10.75
C GLN A 34 47.36 -20.38 -11.72
N GLY A 35 47.87 -19.23 -11.26
CA GLY A 35 48.78 -18.37 -12.01
C GLY A 35 48.07 -17.42 -13.00
N VAL A 36 48.61 -16.24 -13.31
CA VAL A 36 49.98 -15.75 -13.06
C VAL A 36 49.95 -14.25 -12.70
N LEU A 37 50.72 -13.87 -11.67
CA LEU A 37 51.11 -12.49 -11.41
C LEU A 37 52.19 -12.04 -12.41
N SER A 38 52.02 -10.90 -13.06
CA SER A 38 53.14 -10.20 -13.72
C SER A 38 52.94 -8.69 -13.65
N ALA A 39 53.65 -8.06 -12.73
CA ALA A 39 53.83 -6.61 -12.72
C ALA A 39 54.88 -6.22 -13.77
N ARG A 40 54.69 -5.10 -14.45
CA ARG A 40 55.75 -4.29 -15.08
C ARG A 40 55.26 -2.86 -15.30
N HIS A 41 55.86 -1.91 -14.59
CA HIS A 41 55.82 -0.49 -14.96
C HIS A 41 56.75 -0.25 -16.16
N PRO A 42 56.47 0.79 -16.94
CA PRO A 42 57.50 1.69 -17.43
C PRO A 42 57.29 3.09 -16.83
N SER A 43 58.35 3.63 -16.25
CA SER A 43 58.43 5.01 -15.78
C SER A 43 58.52 5.99 -16.95
N ASN A 44 57.67 7.01 -16.97
CA ASN A 44 57.95 8.29 -17.64
C ASN A 44 57.18 9.41 -16.92
N ALA A 45 57.80 9.96 -15.87
CA ALA A 45 57.21 11.03 -15.07
C ALA A 45 57.54 12.41 -15.68
N VAL A 46 56.59 12.98 -16.42
CA VAL A 46 56.60 14.41 -16.74
C VAL A 46 56.07 15.16 -15.51
N ARG A 47 56.86 16.09 -14.96
CA ARG A 47 56.42 16.95 -13.85
C ARG A 47 55.53 18.06 -14.39
N CYS A 48 54.23 17.99 -14.11
CA CYS A 48 53.34 19.14 -14.22
C CYS A 48 53.31 19.90 -12.89
N GLU A 49 53.48 21.22 -12.94
CA GLU A 49 53.32 22.09 -11.77
C GLU A 49 51.83 22.20 -11.36
N PRO A 50 51.52 22.43 -10.07
CA PRO A 50 50.15 22.51 -9.60
C PRO A 50 49.49 23.82 -10.05
N SER A 51 48.56 23.72 -11.00
CA SER A 51 47.70 24.85 -11.36
C SER A 51 46.83 25.25 -10.16
N GLN A 52 46.74 26.56 -9.92
CA GLN A 52 45.95 27.11 -8.82
C GLN A 52 44.47 26.78 -9.02
N ARG A 53 43.85 26.15 -8.02
CA ARG A 53 42.39 25.93 -8.02
C ARG A 53 41.69 27.29 -7.88
N PRO A 54 40.75 27.66 -8.76
CA PRO A 54 39.84 28.74 -8.45
C PRO A 54 38.97 28.33 -7.25
N GLU A 55 38.76 29.24 -6.31
CA GLU A 55 38.02 28.96 -5.08
C GLU A 55 36.59 28.47 -5.40
N ALA A 56 36.12 27.52 -4.58
CA ALA A 56 34.79 26.96 -4.74
C ALA A 56 33.73 28.03 -4.47
N ARG A 57 33.13 28.57 -5.54
CA ARG A 57 31.92 29.39 -5.43
C ARG A 57 30.91 28.66 -4.54
N PRO A 58 30.33 29.30 -3.51
CA PRO A 58 29.33 28.65 -2.69
C PRO A 58 28.18 28.22 -3.61
N ARG A 59 27.81 26.93 -3.53
CA ARG A 59 26.60 26.47 -4.20
C ARG A 59 25.43 27.23 -3.58
N LEU A 60 24.90 28.22 -4.31
CA LEU A 60 23.56 28.72 -4.00
C LEU A 60 22.65 27.49 -4.02
N ARG A 61 22.16 27.09 -2.85
CA ARG A 61 20.94 26.29 -2.78
C ARG A 61 19.91 27.11 -3.54
N ALA A 62 19.44 26.58 -4.67
CA ALA A 62 18.23 27.09 -5.28
C ALA A 62 17.14 26.97 -4.21
N ALA A 63 16.76 28.08 -3.60
CA ALA A 63 15.57 28.14 -2.79
C ALA A 63 14.42 27.75 -3.73
N GLN A 64 13.75 26.65 -3.43
CA GLN A 64 12.48 26.36 -4.07
C GLN A 64 11.57 27.57 -3.81
N PRO A 65 10.85 28.08 -4.83
CA PRO A 65 9.92 29.16 -4.59
C PRO A 65 8.87 28.64 -3.61
N ALA A 66 8.77 29.29 -2.45
CA ALA A 66 7.64 29.13 -1.53
C ALA A 66 6.41 29.76 -2.20
N GLY A 67 5.87 29.07 -3.20
CA GLY A 67 4.83 29.57 -4.07
C GLY A 67 3.46 29.44 -3.42
N ALA A 68 2.91 30.59 -3.01
CA ALA A 68 1.48 30.92 -2.86
C ALA A 68 0.55 30.08 -1.94
N ASP A 69 0.75 28.76 -1.77
CA ASP A 69 -0.21 27.88 -1.08
C ASP A 69 -0.01 27.76 0.45
N ALA A 70 1.01 28.42 1.02
CA ALA A 70 1.30 28.39 2.46
C ALA A 70 0.21 29.05 3.35
N ALA A 71 -0.87 29.56 2.77
CA ALA A 71 -2.03 30.12 3.46
C ALA A 71 -3.13 29.08 3.77
N ALA A 72 -3.12 27.91 3.11
CA ALA A 72 -4.02 26.82 3.45
C ALA A 72 -3.53 26.10 4.73
N GLY A 73 -4.38 26.02 5.75
CA GLY A 73 -4.07 25.31 6.98
C GLY A 73 -3.85 23.81 6.74
N ARG A 74 -3.04 23.17 7.60
CA ARG A 74 -2.82 21.71 7.55
C ARG A 74 -4.15 20.99 7.77
N LYS A 75 -4.49 20.10 6.85
CA LYS A 75 -5.74 19.31 6.89
C LYS A 75 -5.68 18.28 8.01
N ARG A 76 -6.81 17.93 8.61
CA ARG A 76 -6.89 17.04 9.77
C ARG A 76 -7.36 15.66 9.33
N LEU A 77 -6.53 14.66 9.57
CA LEU A 77 -6.64 13.32 9.00
C LEU A 77 -7.03 12.31 10.08
N ALA A 78 -8.03 11.47 9.81
CA ALA A 78 -8.32 10.28 10.62
C ALA A 78 -7.91 9.02 9.85
N VAL A 79 -7.07 8.18 10.44
CA VAL A 79 -6.54 6.98 9.76
C VAL A 79 -7.13 5.72 10.35
N PHE A 80 -7.65 4.82 9.51
CA PHE A 80 -8.35 3.60 9.93
C PHE A 80 -7.49 2.37 9.61
N VAL A 81 -7.30 1.47 10.59
CA VAL A 81 -6.43 0.27 10.46
C VAL A 81 -7.00 -0.97 11.13
N SER A 82 -6.68 -2.16 10.59
CA SER A 82 -7.03 -3.46 11.19
C SER A 82 -5.82 -4.38 11.41
N GLY A 83 -4.60 -3.84 11.44
CA GLY A 83 -3.37 -4.62 11.41
C GLY A 83 -2.10 -3.80 11.69
N GLY A 84 -0.99 -4.16 11.04
CA GLY A 84 0.33 -3.58 11.32
C GLY A 84 0.50 -2.09 10.98
N GLY A 85 -0.41 -1.49 10.21
CA GLY A 85 -0.45 -0.04 9.98
C GLY A 85 0.74 0.54 9.20
N SER A 86 1.39 -0.23 8.31
CA SER A 86 2.55 0.27 7.54
C SER A 86 2.20 1.43 6.60
N ASN A 87 1.04 1.39 5.93
CA ASN A 87 0.51 2.52 5.17
C ASN A 87 0.25 3.74 6.06
N PHE A 88 -0.31 3.55 7.26
CA PHE A 88 -0.49 4.62 8.25
C PHE A 88 0.85 5.24 8.65
N ARG A 89 1.87 4.43 8.98
CA ARG A 89 3.22 4.91 9.29
C ARG A 89 3.80 5.74 8.14
N ALA A 90 3.71 5.27 6.90
CA ALA A 90 4.21 6.00 5.73
C ALA A 90 3.54 7.39 5.58
N ILE A 91 2.21 7.47 5.77
CA ILE A 91 1.47 8.74 5.76
C ILE A 91 1.88 9.65 6.93
N HIS A 92 2.03 9.10 8.14
CA HIS A 92 2.42 9.86 9.32
C HIS A 92 3.86 10.40 9.21
N GLU A 93 4.81 9.58 8.77
CA GLU A 93 6.20 10.00 8.52
C GLU A 93 6.27 11.07 7.42
N ALA A 94 5.45 10.96 6.36
CA ALA A 94 5.35 11.98 5.32
C ALA A 94 4.70 13.29 5.81
N ALA A 95 3.75 13.22 6.74
CA ALA A 95 3.13 14.37 7.39
C ALA A 95 4.11 15.13 8.29
N LEU A 96 4.91 14.41 9.09
CA LEU A 96 5.99 14.95 9.91
C LEU A 96 7.12 15.55 9.06
N GLY A 97 7.46 14.91 7.94
CA GLY A 97 8.44 15.39 6.96
C GLY A 97 7.95 16.55 6.07
N GLY A 98 6.69 16.99 6.20
CA GLY A 98 6.10 18.06 5.40
C GLY A 98 5.79 17.70 3.94
N ALA A 99 5.93 16.43 3.54
CA ALA A 99 5.55 15.96 2.21
C ALA A 99 4.02 15.80 2.04
N VAL A 100 3.31 15.63 3.16
CA VAL A 100 1.85 15.70 3.28
C VAL A 100 1.49 16.93 4.12
N HIS A 101 0.65 17.81 3.58
CA HIS A 101 0.18 19.04 4.23
C HIS A 101 -1.02 18.77 5.16
N GLY A 102 -0.90 17.79 6.05
CA GLY A 102 -1.97 17.42 6.98
C GLY A 102 -1.45 16.67 8.21
N ASP A 103 -2.22 16.70 9.29
CA ASP A 103 -1.90 16.13 10.60
C ASP A 103 -2.81 14.94 10.92
N VAL A 104 -2.25 13.82 11.38
CA VAL A 104 -3.07 12.68 11.83
C VAL A 104 -3.56 12.95 13.25
N VAL A 105 -4.86 13.25 13.38
CA VAL A 105 -5.48 13.67 14.64
C VAL A 105 -6.20 12.55 15.38
N ALA A 106 -6.47 11.43 14.69
CA ALA A 106 -7.02 10.21 15.29
C ALA A 106 -6.62 8.97 14.48
N LEU A 107 -6.39 7.87 15.19
CA LEU A 107 -6.39 6.52 14.62
C LEU A 107 -7.68 5.80 15.02
N VAL A 108 -8.30 5.07 14.09
CA VAL A 108 -9.48 4.24 14.33
C VAL A 108 -9.16 2.78 14.03
N THR A 109 -9.58 1.84 14.88
CA THR A 109 -9.31 0.41 14.66
C THR A 109 -10.37 -0.54 15.22
N ASP A 110 -10.58 -1.68 14.54
CA ASP A 110 -11.36 -2.80 15.07
C ASP A 110 -10.54 -3.73 16.00
N LYS A 111 -9.24 -3.44 16.19
CA LYS A 111 -8.31 -4.26 16.97
C LYS A 111 -7.42 -3.37 17.83
N PRO A 112 -7.75 -3.12 19.11
CA PRO A 112 -7.03 -2.16 19.97
C PRO A 112 -5.55 -2.49 20.19
N GLY A 113 -5.17 -3.77 20.07
CA GLY A 113 -3.79 -4.27 20.18
C GLY A 113 -3.14 -4.63 18.83
N CYS A 114 -3.50 -3.95 17.74
CA CYS A 114 -2.77 -4.09 16.48
C CYS A 114 -1.56 -3.13 16.42
N GLY A 115 -0.53 -3.48 15.65
CA GLY A 115 0.70 -2.68 15.55
C GLY A 115 0.47 -1.23 15.09
N GLY A 116 -0.58 -0.96 14.29
CA GLY A 116 -0.97 0.42 13.96
C GLY A 116 -1.42 1.22 15.20
N ALA A 117 -2.17 0.59 16.11
CA ALA A 117 -2.61 1.21 17.36
C ALA A 117 -1.48 1.37 18.39
N GLU A 118 -0.50 0.45 18.40
CA GLU A 118 0.73 0.60 19.18
C GLU A 118 1.57 1.78 18.67
N TYR A 119 1.74 1.91 17.35
CA TYR A 119 2.46 3.02 16.74
C TYR A 119 1.76 4.37 16.93
N ALA A 120 0.42 4.44 16.86
CA ALA A 120 -0.30 5.68 17.17
C ALA A 120 -0.08 6.13 18.62
N ARG A 121 -0.21 5.22 19.59
CA ARG A 121 0.02 5.53 21.01
C ARG A 121 1.45 5.97 21.32
N SER A 122 2.46 5.41 20.63
CA SER A 122 3.86 5.83 20.81
C SER A 122 4.23 7.13 20.10
N ASN A 123 3.28 7.74 19.38
CA ASN A 123 3.40 9.06 18.74
C ASN A 123 2.28 10.02 19.23
N ASP A 124 1.70 9.76 20.40
CA ASP A 124 0.65 10.57 21.04
C ASP A 124 -0.63 10.80 20.20
N ILE A 125 -0.89 9.93 19.20
CA ILE A 125 -2.11 9.97 18.38
C ILE A 125 -3.25 9.24 19.12
N PRO A 126 -4.40 9.89 19.38
CA PRO A 126 -5.56 9.26 20.00
C PRO A 126 -6.04 8.03 19.23
N VAL A 127 -6.29 6.92 19.93
CA VAL A 127 -6.81 5.67 19.34
C VAL A 127 -8.26 5.45 19.74
N LEU A 128 -9.15 5.44 18.74
CA LEU A 128 -10.55 5.08 18.86
C LEU A 128 -10.76 3.62 18.47
N VAL A 129 -11.51 2.87 19.27
CA VAL A 129 -11.90 1.50 18.94
C VAL A 129 -13.26 1.51 18.25
N PHE A 130 -13.35 1.01 17.03
CA PHE A 130 -14.58 0.97 16.24
C PHE A 130 -14.56 -0.20 15.25
N PRO A 131 -15.68 -0.91 15.04
CA PRO A 131 -16.97 -0.75 15.72
C PRO A 131 -17.03 -1.48 17.07
N LYS A 132 -17.95 -1.06 17.94
CA LYS A 132 -18.38 -1.87 19.08
C LYS A 132 -18.74 -3.28 18.63
N SER A 133 -18.11 -4.30 19.21
CA SER A 133 -18.33 -5.70 18.81
C SER A 133 -18.11 -6.66 19.99
N LYS A 134 -18.48 -7.94 19.83
CA LYS A 134 -18.21 -8.95 20.88
C LYS A 134 -16.71 -9.11 21.18
N SER A 135 -15.85 -8.86 20.20
CA SER A 135 -14.38 -8.91 20.31
C SER A 135 -13.74 -7.57 20.72
N ALA A 136 -14.51 -6.49 20.74
CA ALA A 136 -14.10 -5.17 21.21
C ALA A 136 -15.30 -4.46 21.88
N PRO A 137 -15.70 -4.86 23.11
CA PRO A 137 -16.86 -4.30 23.80
C PRO A 137 -16.69 -2.82 24.19
N GLU A 138 -15.44 -2.37 24.31
CA GLU A 138 -15.01 -0.98 24.51
C GLU A 138 -15.17 -0.10 23.26
N GLY A 139 -15.47 -0.70 22.11
CA GLY A 139 -15.67 0.04 20.87
C GLY A 139 -16.88 0.97 20.91
N ILE A 140 -16.83 2.02 20.09
CA ILE A 140 -17.85 3.06 20.00
C ILE A 140 -18.90 2.77 18.92
N SER A 141 -20.04 3.46 19.00
CA SER A 141 -21.09 3.44 17.96
C SER A 141 -20.73 4.32 16.75
N VAL A 142 -21.49 4.20 15.66
CA VAL A 142 -21.32 5.06 14.47
C VAL A 142 -21.54 6.53 14.81
N ALA A 143 -22.58 6.85 15.60
CA ALA A 143 -22.85 8.22 16.05
C ALA A 143 -21.69 8.79 16.89
N GLN A 144 -21.17 8.01 17.85
CA GLN A 144 -20.02 8.45 18.66
C GLN A 144 -18.75 8.64 17.83
N LEU A 145 -18.53 7.82 16.80
CA LEU A 145 -17.44 8.00 15.85
C LEU A 145 -17.60 9.33 15.10
N LEU A 146 -18.77 9.58 14.51
CA LEU A 146 -19.08 10.81 13.79
C LEU A 146 -18.87 12.05 14.67
N ASP A 147 -19.42 12.06 15.88
CA ASP A 147 -19.28 13.19 16.81
C ASP A 147 -17.82 13.42 17.23
N THR A 148 -17.03 12.35 17.36
CA THR A 148 -15.60 12.46 17.66
C THR A 148 -14.81 13.00 16.47
N LEU A 149 -15.10 12.57 15.24
CA LEU A 149 -14.43 13.07 14.03
C LEU A 149 -14.79 14.55 13.74
N ARG A 150 -16.07 14.92 13.91
CA ARG A 150 -16.55 16.31 13.87
C ARG A 150 -15.88 17.18 14.93
N GLY A 151 -15.88 16.74 16.20
CA GLY A 151 -15.24 17.48 17.30
C GLY A 151 -13.72 17.63 17.13
N ASN A 152 -13.10 16.73 16.38
CA ASN A 152 -11.71 16.83 15.96
C ASN A 152 -11.50 17.58 14.64
N ASN A 153 -12.54 18.19 14.05
CA ASN A 153 -12.51 18.89 12.76
C ASN A 153 -11.78 18.10 11.67
N VAL A 154 -12.03 16.80 11.56
CA VAL A 154 -11.41 15.94 10.53
C VAL A 154 -11.90 16.38 9.15
N ASP A 155 -10.97 16.59 8.21
CA ASP A 155 -11.24 16.87 6.80
C ASP A 155 -11.37 15.58 5.99
N PHE A 156 -10.46 14.61 6.24
CA PHE A 156 -10.31 13.41 5.43
C PHE A 156 -10.14 12.13 6.27
N VAL A 157 -10.76 11.05 5.80
CA VAL A 157 -10.64 9.70 6.39
C VAL A 157 -9.82 8.81 5.45
N LEU A 158 -8.80 8.14 6.00
CA LEU A 158 -7.84 7.35 5.22
C LEU A 158 -7.86 5.89 5.70
N LEU A 159 -8.42 4.99 4.90
CA LEU A 159 -8.41 3.56 5.20
C LEU A 159 -7.05 2.97 4.81
N ALA A 160 -6.24 2.60 5.80
CA ALA A 160 -4.87 2.12 5.65
C ALA A 160 -4.77 0.62 6.01
N GLY A 161 -5.56 -0.19 5.30
CA GLY A 161 -5.74 -1.61 5.62
C GLY A 161 -6.78 -1.85 6.72
N TYR A 162 -7.89 -1.12 6.67
CA TYR A 162 -9.08 -1.34 7.50
C TYR A 162 -9.98 -2.41 6.85
N LEU A 163 -10.53 -3.33 7.64
CA LEU A 163 -11.16 -4.56 7.15
C LEU A 163 -12.67 -4.67 7.46
N LYS A 164 -13.33 -3.59 7.90
CA LYS A 164 -14.79 -3.54 8.02
C LYS A 164 -15.37 -2.64 6.92
N LEU A 165 -16.60 -2.94 6.53
CA LEU A 165 -17.39 -2.03 5.72
C LEU A 165 -17.56 -0.70 6.47
N ILE A 166 -17.43 0.40 5.74
CA ILE A 166 -17.70 1.73 6.28
C ILE A 166 -19.22 1.93 6.37
N PRO A 167 -19.76 2.45 7.50
CA PRO A 167 -21.18 2.77 7.61
C PRO A 167 -21.57 3.85 6.59
N THR A 168 -22.77 3.72 6.01
CA THR A 168 -23.35 4.70 5.08
C THR A 168 -23.36 6.10 5.68
N GLU A 169 -23.62 6.23 6.99
CA GLU A 169 -23.65 7.52 7.69
C GLU A 169 -22.28 8.22 7.68
N LEU A 170 -21.17 7.46 7.70
CA LEU A 170 -19.83 8.03 7.61
C LEU A 170 -19.49 8.45 6.16
N ILE A 171 -19.97 7.71 5.17
CA ILE A 171 -19.81 8.05 3.74
C ILE A 171 -20.61 9.32 3.40
N GLN A 172 -21.80 9.47 3.97
CA GLN A 172 -22.66 10.65 3.81
C GLN A 172 -22.11 11.90 4.50
N GLU A 173 -21.45 11.74 5.66
CA GLU A 173 -20.78 12.84 6.37
C GLU A 173 -19.50 13.31 5.64
N TYR A 174 -18.77 12.38 5.01
CA TYR A 174 -17.48 12.63 4.33
C TYR A 174 -17.56 12.41 2.80
N PRO A 175 -18.46 13.11 2.08
CA PRO A 175 -18.67 12.90 0.66
C PRO A 175 -17.40 13.29 -0.12
N LYS A 176 -16.82 12.32 -0.85
CA LYS A 176 -15.53 12.49 -1.56
C LYS A 176 -14.34 12.84 -0.63
N SER A 177 -14.45 12.53 0.66
CA SER A 177 -13.40 12.78 1.67
C SER A 177 -12.87 11.50 2.34
N ILE A 178 -13.29 10.31 1.88
CA ILE A 178 -12.77 9.03 2.33
C ILE A 178 -11.95 8.37 1.21
N LEU A 179 -10.68 8.10 1.45
CA LEU A 179 -9.83 7.28 0.58
C LEU A 179 -9.59 5.88 1.17
N ASN A 180 -9.45 4.90 0.28
CA ASN A 180 -8.95 3.57 0.61
C ASN A 180 -7.79 3.18 -0.33
N ILE A 181 -6.91 2.32 0.15
CA ILE A 181 -5.93 1.64 -0.69
C ILE A 181 -6.17 0.12 -0.70
N HIS A 182 -6.18 -0.44 -1.90
CA HIS A 182 -6.43 -1.86 -2.12
C HIS A 182 -5.28 -2.53 -2.90
N PRO A 183 -4.80 -3.72 -2.48
CA PRO A 183 -3.62 -4.41 -3.03
C PRO A 183 -3.81 -5.08 -4.42
N SER A 184 -4.68 -4.56 -5.28
CA SER A 184 -4.79 -4.96 -6.69
C SER A 184 -5.21 -3.80 -7.60
N LEU A 185 -5.02 -4.01 -8.91
CA LEU A 185 -5.49 -3.11 -9.97
C LEU A 185 -7.01 -3.25 -10.14
N LEU A 186 -7.77 -2.46 -9.39
CA LEU A 186 -9.24 -2.46 -9.44
C LEU A 186 -9.74 -2.16 -10.86
N PRO A 187 -10.87 -2.78 -11.29
CA PRO A 187 -11.77 -3.62 -10.50
C PRO A 187 -11.32 -5.08 -10.29
N ALA A 188 -10.17 -5.50 -10.85
CA ALA A 188 -9.72 -6.88 -10.72
C ALA A 188 -9.29 -7.19 -9.28
N PHE A 189 -9.74 -8.33 -8.75
CA PHE A 189 -9.46 -8.81 -7.39
C PHE A 189 -9.85 -7.83 -6.26
N GLY A 190 -10.85 -6.97 -6.50
CA GLY A 190 -11.49 -6.14 -5.48
C GLY A 190 -12.77 -6.78 -4.92
N GLY A 191 -13.28 -6.19 -3.84
CA GLY A 191 -14.58 -6.52 -3.28
C GLY A 191 -14.53 -7.50 -2.10
N LYS A 192 -15.72 -7.81 -1.58
CA LYS A 192 -15.89 -8.58 -0.34
C LYS A 192 -15.16 -9.92 -0.38
N GLY A 193 -14.12 -10.04 0.44
CA GLY A 193 -13.33 -11.26 0.62
C GLY A 193 -11.92 -11.18 0.06
N PHE A 194 -11.64 -10.20 -0.81
CA PHE A 194 -10.30 -9.89 -1.28
C PHE A 194 -9.60 -8.93 -0.30
N TYR A 195 -8.86 -9.50 0.66
CA TYR A 195 -8.03 -8.70 1.57
C TYR A 195 -6.78 -9.46 2.01
N GLY A 196 -5.71 -8.72 2.32
CA GLY A 196 -4.41 -9.28 2.71
C GLY A 196 -3.90 -10.31 1.70
N SER A 197 -3.31 -11.41 2.18
CA SER A 197 -2.74 -12.45 1.33
C SER A 197 -3.71 -13.15 0.38
N LYS A 198 -5.04 -12.99 0.57
CA LYS A 198 -6.05 -13.54 -0.36
C LYS A 198 -5.97 -12.89 -1.75
N VAL A 199 -5.65 -11.59 -1.81
CA VAL A 199 -5.56 -10.84 -3.07
C VAL A 199 -4.39 -11.35 -3.90
N HIS A 200 -3.17 -11.37 -3.33
CA HIS A 200 -1.98 -11.85 -4.03
C HIS A 200 -2.08 -13.34 -4.43
N LYS A 201 -2.73 -14.18 -3.61
CA LYS A 201 -3.03 -15.57 -3.97
C LYS A 201 -3.95 -15.67 -5.19
N ALA A 202 -5.01 -14.86 -5.25
CA ALA A 202 -5.92 -14.84 -6.39
C ALA A 202 -5.27 -14.29 -7.67
N VAL A 203 -4.43 -13.25 -7.55
CA VAL A 203 -3.63 -12.70 -8.65
C VAL A 203 -2.72 -13.78 -9.24
N ILE A 204 -1.93 -14.49 -8.43
CA ILE A 204 -1.05 -15.56 -8.90
C ILE A 204 -1.86 -16.71 -9.52
N ALA A 205 -2.93 -17.15 -8.86
CA ALA A 205 -3.79 -18.24 -9.35
C ALA A 205 -4.49 -17.91 -10.68
N SER A 206 -4.75 -16.64 -10.97
CA SER A 206 -5.35 -16.20 -12.25
C SER A 206 -4.38 -16.26 -13.44
N GLY A 207 -3.07 -16.38 -13.20
CA GLY A 207 -2.05 -16.27 -14.24
C GLY A 207 -1.78 -14.84 -14.73
N ALA A 208 -2.27 -13.81 -14.03
CA ALA A 208 -1.94 -12.42 -14.33
C ALA A 208 -0.42 -12.17 -14.38
N ARG A 209 0.00 -11.21 -15.22
CA ARG A 209 1.42 -10.79 -15.37
C ARG A 209 1.71 -9.43 -14.73
N TYR A 210 0.67 -8.74 -14.30
CA TYR A 210 0.74 -7.45 -13.62
C TYR A 210 -0.23 -7.42 -12.45
N SER A 211 0.15 -6.65 -11.44
CA SER A 211 -0.64 -6.34 -10.25
C SER A 211 -0.22 -4.94 -9.77
N GLY A 212 -0.51 -4.61 -8.52
CA GLY A 212 -0.15 -3.32 -7.91
C GLY A 212 -1.33 -2.69 -7.20
N PRO A 213 -1.13 -1.60 -6.47
CA PRO A 213 -2.17 -1.00 -5.64
C PRO A 213 -3.10 -0.06 -6.42
N THR A 214 -4.31 0.10 -5.90
CA THR A 214 -5.25 1.15 -6.28
C THR A 214 -5.61 2.01 -5.08
N VAL A 215 -5.46 3.33 -5.19
CA VAL A 215 -6.10 4.31 -4.30
C VAL A 215 -7.41 4.74 -4.94
N HIS A 216 -8.50 4.69 -4.19
CA HIS A 216 -9.83 5.08 -4.66
C HIS A 216 -10.63 5.78 -3.57
N PHE A 217 -11.64 6.55 -3.97
CA PHE A 217 -12.65 7.04 -3.05
C PHE A 217 -13.55 5.90 -2.58
N VAL A 218 -14.00 5.94 -1.32
CA VAL A 218 -14.90 4.95 -0.75
C VAL A 218 -16.36 5.29 -1.08
N ASP A 219 -17.15 4.25 -1.38
CA ASP A 219 -18.61 4.30 -1.46
C ASP A 219 -19.22 3.22 -0.54
N GLU A 220 -20.52 2.95 -0.65
CA GLU A 220 -21.25 1.99 0.20
C GLU A 220 -20.86 0.51 0.01
N HIS A 221 -20.03 0.20 -0.99
CA HIS A 221 -19.59 -1.15 -1.32
C HIS A 221 -18.06 -1.27 -1.27
N TYR A 222 -17.58 -2.51 -1.12
CA TYR A 222 -16.15 -2.78 -1.11
C TYR A 222 -15.54 -2.56 -2.51
N ASP A 223 -14.59 -1.64 -2.58
CA ASP A 223 -13.65 -1.44 -3.69
C ASP A 223 -14.29 -1.11 -5.06
N THR A 224 -15.49 -0.51 -5.07
CA THR A 224 -16.18 -0.06 -6.30
C THR A 224 -16.09 1.44 -6.57
N GLY A 225 -15.70 2.22 -5.56
CA GLY A 225 -15.63 3.68 -5.67
C GLY A 225 -14.53 4.15 -6.63
N LYS A 226 -14.59 5.44 -7.00
CA LYS A 226 -13.81 5.96 -8.13
C LYS A 226 -12.30 5.92 -7.85
N THR A 227 -11.56 5.18 -8.68
CA THR A 227 -10.10 5.16 -8.72
C THR A 227 -9.54 6.58 -8.84
N LEU A 228 -8.60 6.92 -7.97
CA LEU A 228 -7.84 8.17 -7.98
C LEU A 228 -6.42 7.96 -8.51
N ALA A 229 -5.75 6.88 -8.12
CA ALA A 229 -4.38 6.57 -8.55
C ALA A 229 -4.09 5.08 -8.54
N GLN A 230 -3.20 4.63 -9.41
CA GLN A 230 -2.69 3.25 -9.47
C GLN A 230 -1.18 3.22 -9.65
N ARG A 231 -0.56 2.09 -9.29
CA ARG A 231 0.81 1.73 -9.66
C ARG A 231 0.83 0.29 -10.15
N VAL A 232 1.71 -0.02 -11.09
CA VAL A 232 1.81 -1.35 -11.70
C VAL A 232 3.11 -2.02 -11.29
N VAL A 233 3.02 -3.26 -10.82
CA VAL A 233 4.15 -4.15 -10.56
C VAL A 233 4.05 -5.40 -11.43
N PRO A 234 5.18 -5.96 -11.91
CA PRO A 234 5.17 -7.26 -12.57
C PRO A 234 4.84 -8.38 -11.56
N VAL A 235 4.18 -9.42 -12.07
CA VAL A 235 4.03 -10.73 -11.41
C VAL A 235 4.98 -11.70 -12.12
N PHE A 236 5.98 -12.19 -11.41
CA PHE A 236 6.97 -13.12 -11.94
C PHE A 236 6.47 -14.58 -11.86
N ALA A 237 7.08 -15.46 -12.65
CA ALA A 237 6.66 -16.86 -12.74
C ALA A 237 6.91 -17.68 -11.47
N ASP A 238 7.83 -17.21 -10.62
CA ASP A 238 8.29 -17.78 -9.36
C ASP A 238 7.82 -17.00 -8.12
N ASP A 239 6.94 -16.01 -8.28
CA ASP A 239 6.39 -15.25 -7.15
C ASP A 239 5.59 -16.15 -6.21
N THR A 240 5.91 -16.08 -4.91
CA THR A 240 4.97 -16.45 -3.85
C THR A 240 4.03 -15.28 -3.56
N PRO A 241 2.87 -15.51 -2.93
CA PRO A 241 1.98 -14.43 -2.50
C PRO A 241 2.66 -13.38 -1.61
N GLU A 242 3.65 -13.79 -0.83
CA GLU A 242 4.43 -12.95 0.07
C GLU A 242 5.45 -12.08 -0.68
N LEU A 243 6.12 -12.62 -1.70
CA LEU A 243 7.02 -11.86 -2.58
C LEU A 243 6.25 -10.81 -3.39
N LEU A 244 5.09 -11.19 -3.94
CA LEU A 244 4.19 -10.27 -4.63
C LEU A 244 3.64 -9.21 -3.66
N ALA A 245 3.21 -9.60 -2.45
CA ALA A 245 2.75 -8.66 -1.42
C ALA A 245 3.83 -7.62 -1.07
N ALA A 246 5.08 -8.04 -0.85
CA ALA A 246 6.19 -7.13 -0.56
C ALA A 246 6.56 -6.21 -1.74
N ARG A 247 6.20 -6.57 -2.98
CA ARG A 247 6.34 -5.71 -4.15
C ARG A 247 5.20 -4.68 -4.22
N VAL A 248 3.95 -5.13 -4.07
CA VAL A 248 2.75 -4.26 -4.05
C VAL A 248 2.81 -3.26 -2.89
N LEU A 249 3.19 -3.70 -1.68
CA LEU A 249 3.23 -2.87 -0.47
C LEU A 249 4.22 -1.69 -0.56
N ARG A 250 5.32 -1.83 -1.33
CA ARG A 250 6.25 -0.72 -1.58
C ARG A 250 5.61 0.36 -2.44
N GLU A 251 4.88 -0.05 -3.48
CA GLU A 251 4.11 0.89 -4.29
C GLU A 251 2.94 1.49 -3.49
N GLU A 252 2.32 0.74 -2.57
CA GLU A 252 1.26 1.25 -1.70
C GLU A 252 1.73 2.45 -0.89
N HIS A 253 2.87 2.33 -0.21
CA HIS A 253 3.44 3.41 0.61
C HIS A 253 3.68 4.68 -0.20
N MET A 254 4.16 4.54 -1.45
CA MET A 254 4.44 5.68 -2.32
C MET A 254 3.14 6.30 -2.86
N VAL A 255 2.28 5.51 -3.51
CA VAL A 255 1.07 6.04 -4.17
C VAL A 255 0.06 6.59 -3.17
N TYR A 256 -0.03 6.02 -1.96
CA TYR A 256 -0.96 6.53 -0.96
C TYR A 256 -0.51 7.88 -0.41
N VAL A 257 0.79 8.02 -0.10
CA VAL A 257 1.37 9.29 0.34
C VAL A 257 1.20 10.36 -0.74
N GLU A 258 1.44 10.04 -2.01
CA GLU A 258 1.21 10.97 -3.13
C GLU A 258 -0.26 11.40 -3.25
N ALA A 259 -1.21 10.45 -3.17
CA ALA A 259 -2.63 10.73 -3.27
C ALA A 259 -3.16 11.55 -2.08
N VAL A 260 -2.70 11.25 -0.85
CA VAL A 260 -3.04 12.01 0.35
C VAL A 260 -2.44 13.41 0.30
N ALA A 261 -1.21 13.58 -0.17
CA ALA A 261 -0.62 14.91 -0.38
C ALA A 261 -1.42 15.73 -1.41
N ALA A 262 -1.81 15.12 -2.53
CA ALA A 262 -2.66 15.77 -3.54
C ALA A 262 -4.05 16.15 -2.99
N LEU A 263 -4.63 15.32 -2.13
CA LEU A 263 -5.90 15.62 -1.45
C LEU A 263 -5.73 16.76 -0.43
N CYS A 264 -4.63 16.79 0.32
CA CYS A 264 -4.38 17.84 1.30
C CYS A 264 -4.06 19.21 0.67
N GLU A 265 -3.49 19.21 -0.53
CA GLU A 265 -3.17 20.39 -1.34
C GLU A 265 -4.33 20.85 -2.25
N ASP A 266 -5.54 20.29 -2.05
CA ASP A 266 -6.74 20.57 -2.87
C ASP A 266 -6.50 20.40 -4.39
N ARG A 267 -5.53 19.56 -4.79
CA ARG A 267 -5.16 19.27 -6.18
C ARG A 267 -6.03 18.20 -6.84
N VAL A 268 -6.88 17.51 -6.09
CA VAL A 268 -7.84 16.54 -6.65
C VAL A 268 -9.07 17.27 -7.18
N VAL A 269 -9.26 17.22 -8.50
CA VAL A 269 -10.45 17.79 -9.16
C VAL A 269 -11.31 16.71 -9.78
N TRP A 270 -12.59 17.00 -9.97
CA TRP A 270 -13.56 16.08 -10.55
C TRP A 270 -13.94 16.53 -11.94
N ARG A 271 -13.86 15.63 -12.92
CA ARG A 271 -14.47 15.81 -14.25
C ARG A 271 -16.00 15.73 -14.14
N GLU A 272 -16.70 16.27 -15.13
CA GLU A 272 -18.17 16.26 -15.21
C GLU A 272 -18.76 14.83 -15.19
N ASP A 273 -18.04 13.83 -15.72
CA ASP A 273 -18.41 12.41 -15.68
C ASP A 273 -18.09 11.71 -14.34
N GLY A 274 -17.66 12.48 -13.32
CA GLY A 274 -17.38 11.97 -11.98
C GLY A 274 -16.06 11.19 -11.87
N VAL A 275 -15.13 11.34 -12.83
CA VAL A 275 -13.76 10.82 -12.70
C VAL A 275 -12.88 11.84 -11.96
N PRO A 276 -12.23 11.46 -10.85
CA PRO A 276 -11.27 12.32 -10.17
C PRO A 276 -9.93 12.33 -10.90
N LEU A 277 -9.20 13.45 -10.82
CA LEU A 277 -7.87 13.65 -11.40
C LEU A 277 -6.97 14.41 -10.42
N ILE A 278 -5.68 14.08 -10.40
CA ILE A 278 -4.68 14.85 -9.64
C ILE A 278 -4.05 15.91 -10.56
N LYS A 279 -4.17 17.19 -10.22
CA LYS A 279 -3.41 18.26 -10.91
C LYS A 279 -1.92 18.16 -10.59
N SER A 280 -1.06 18.33 -11.58
CA SER A 280 0.39 18.40 -11.36
C SER A 280 0.80 19.64 -10.56
N ARG A 281 1.71 19.46 -9.58
CA ARG A 281 2.32 20.56 -8.81
C ARG A 281 3.11 21.54 -9.69
N THR A 282 3.67 21.08 -10.82
CA THR A 282 4.54 21.91 -11.68
C THR A 282 3.83 22.51 -12.88
N ASN A 283 2.65 21.99 -13.24
CA ASN A 283 1.81 22.53 -14.31
C ASN A 283 0.33 22.25 -14.03
N PRO A 284 -0.43 23.21 -13.45
CA PRO A 284 -1.84 23.01 -13.10
C PRO A 284 -2.79 22.71 -14.28
N ALA A 285 -2.33 22.86 -15.53
CA ALA A 285 -3.07 22.48 -16.73
C ALA A 285 -2.86 20.99 -17.12
N VAL A 286 -2.01 20.27 -16.41
CA VAL A 286 -1.69 18.84 -16.64
C VAL A 286 -2.16 18.01 -15.44
N TYR A 287 -2.71 16.84 -15.74
CA TYR A 287 -3.14 15.85 -14.76
C TYR A 287 -2.20 14.64 -14.75
N ILE A 288 -2.12 13.97 -13.60
CA ILE A 288 -1.34 12.74 -13.36
C ILE A 288 -2.20 11.65 -12.73
#